data_AF-A0A1H4L922-F1
#
_entry.id   AF-A0A1H4L922-F1
#
_cell.length_a   1.000
_cell.length_b   1.000
_cell.length_c   1.000
_cell.angle_alpha   90.00
_cell.angle_beta   90.00
_cell.angle_gamma   90.00
#
_symmetry.space_group_name_H-M   'P 1'
#
loop_
_entity.id
_entity.type
_entity.pdbx_description
1 polymer ?
#
loop_
_entity_poly.entity_id
_entity_poly.type
_entity_poly.pdbx_seq_one_letter_code
_entity_poly.pdbx_strand_id
1 'polypeptide(L)'
;MAIELELLAPPREPMSLVDGLAVAVPSDRPSCTYAPGDPTALAEFLVHGVHDEGPGFEIAVANADEAVAVLCATVAALTGDDIPAALAAPDEARLAALNPMAQDAVRERLRHVVTPDPQALTDRLHALGLR
;
A
#
# COMPACT_ATOMS: atom_id res chain seq x y z
N MET A 1 -26.48 35.74 -4.82
CA MET A 1 -25.54 35.64 -3.69
C MET A 1 -25.24 34.17 -3.50
N ALA A 2 -24.22 33.66 -4.19
CA ALA A 2 -23.81 32.27 -4.16
C ALA A 2 -22.73 32.12 -3.08
N ILE A 3 -22.92 31.16 -2.16
CA ILE A 3 -21.96 30.84 -1.11
C ILE A 3 -21.18 29.65 -1.65
N GLU A 4 -19.98 29.92 -2.17
CA GLU A 4 -19.01 28.87 -2.53
C GLU A 4 -18.55 28.22 -1.22
N LEU A 5 -19.04 27.01 -0.94
CA LEU A 5 -18.48 26.16 0.11
C LEU A 5 -17.09 25.72 -0.36
N GLU A 6 -16.06 26.50 -0.07
CA GLU A 6 -14.68 26.01 -0.12
C GLU A 6 -14.55 24.91 0.93
N LEU A 7 -14.56 23.66 0.46
CA LEU A 7 -14.23 22.48 1.23
C LEU A 7 -12.74 22.59 1.62
N LEU A 8 -12.42 23.37 2.65
CA LEU A 8 -11.12 23.35 3.33
C LEU A 8 -10.99 21.99 4.05
N ALA A 9 -10.68 20.95 3.29
CA ALA A 9 -9.92 19.85 3.86
C ALA A 9 -8.57 20.46 4.29
N PRO A 10 -8.12 20.26 5.55
CA PRO A 10 -6.78 20.69 5.93
C PRO A 10 -5.78 20.11 4.92
N PRO A 11 -4.72 20.84 4.53
CA PRO A 11 -3.65 20.23 3.76
C PRO A 11 -3.14 19.07 4.60
N ARG A 12 -3.49 17.84 4.20
CA ARG A 12 -2.95 16.64 4.82
C ARG A 12 -1.46 16.74 4.56
N GLU A 13 -0.67 16.87 5.63
CA GLU A 13 0.77 16.71 5.48
C GLU A 13 0.97 15.37 4.79
N PRO A 14 1.65 15.34 3.63
CA PRO A 14 1.78 14.11 2.86
C PRO A 14 2.36 13.05 3.81
N MET A 15 1.58 12.02 4.11
CA MET A 15 2.05 10.95 4.95
C MET A 15 3.13 10.23 4.16
N SER A 16 4.29 10.06 4.80
CA SER A 16 5.32 9.20 4.28
C SER A 16 4.71 7.81 4.00
N LEU A 17 4.91 7.31 2.78
CA LEU A 17 4.50 5.96 2.42
C LEU A 17 5.34 4.94 3.19
N VAL A 18 6.59 5.28 3.44
CA VAL A 18 7.61 4.36 3.98
C VAL A 18 7.57 4.32 5.52
N ASP A 19 7.30 5.46 6.16
CA ASP A 19 7.35 5.62 7.61
C ASP A 19 6.24 4.80 8.28
N GLY A 20 6.68 3.84 9.10
CA GLY A 20 5.80 2.92 9.81
C GLY A 20 5.00 1.97 8.92
N LEU A 21 5.35 1.80 7.64
CA LEU A 21 4.70 0.81 6.77
C LEU A 21 5.21 -0.60 7.10
N ALA A 22 6.53 -0.76 7.22
CA ALA A 22 7.15 -2.03 7.54
C ALA A 22 7.14 -2.28 9.05
N VAL A 23 6.55 -3.38 9.49
CA VAL A 23 6.51 -3.79 10.92
C VAL A 23 6.99 -5.22 11.08
N ALA A 24 7.71 -5.50 12.17
CA ALA A 24 8.18 -6.86 12.47
C ALA A 24 7.08 -7.77 13.03
N VAL A 25 6.03 -7.18 13.60
CA VAL A 25 4.94 -7.87 14.30
C VAL A 25 3.63 -7.26 13.83
N PRO A 26 2.60 -8.07 13.48
CA PRO A 26 1.29 -7.55 13.14
C PRO A 26 0.75 -6.72 14.30
N SER A 27 0.00 -5.66 14.00
CA SER A 27 -0.64 -4.91 15.08
C SER A 27 -1.79 -5.72 15.64
N ASP A 28 -2.09 -5.56 16.93
CA ASP A 28 -3.31 -6.09 17.56
C ASP A 28 -4.60 -5.34 17.10
N ARG A 29 -4.48 -4.62 15.97
CA ARG A 29 -5.60 -3.95 15.32
C ARG A 29 -6.33 -4.97 14.44
N PRO A 30 -7.67 -4.87 14.35
CA PRO A 30 -8.42 -5.73 13.45
C PRO A 30 -7.94 -5.48 12.02
N SER A 31 -7.23 -6.47 11.47
CA SER A 31 -6.67 -6.45 10.12
C SER A 31 -6.75 -7.86 9.56
N CYS A 32 -6.97 -7.97 8.25
CA CYS A 32 -6.96 -9.26 7.59
C CYS A 32 -5.54 -9.56 7.14
N THR A 33 -4.88 -10.49 7.82
CA THR A 33 -3.55 -10.96 7.41
C THR A 33 -3.66 -11.86 6.19
N TYR A 34 -3.04 -11.45 5.08
CA TYR A 34 -2.89 -12.29 3.91
C TYR A 34 -1.46 -12.88 3.87
N ALA A 35 -1.37 -14.20 3.71
CA ALA A 35 -0.11 -14.90 3.48
C ALA A 35 -0.04 -15.31 2.00
N PRO A 36 1.00 -14.90 1.25
CA PRO A 36 1.10 -15.14 -0.18
C PRO A 36 1.22 -16.64 -0.47
N GLY A 37 0.18 -17.19 -1.09
CA GLY A 37 0.15 -18.54 -1.62
C GLY A 37 -0.53 -18.65 -2.98
N ASP A 38 -1.37 -17.68 -3.33
CA ASP A 38 -2.07 -17.64 -4.62
C ASP A 38 -2.29 -16.19 -5.10
N PRO A 39 -1.76 -15.78 -6.27
CA PRO A 39 -1.89 -14.40 -6.75
C PRO A 39 -3.34 -13.96 -7.00
N THR A 40 -4.26 -14.90 -7.28
CA THR A 40 -5.69 -14.60 -7.47
C THR A 40 -6.33 -14.22 -6.13
N ALA A 41 -6.04 -14.99 -5.08
CA ALA A 41 -6.54 -14.69 -3.73
C ALA A 41 -6.01 -13.35 -3.20
N LEU A 42 -4.77 -12.96 -3.54
CA LEU A 42 -4.24 -11.63 -3.22
C LEU A 42 -5.00 -10.53 -3.98
N ALA A 43 -5.27 -10.72 -5.27
CA ALA A 43 -6.02 -9.75 -6.06
C ALA A 43 -7.45 -9.56 -5.53
N GLU A 44 -8.16 -10.66 -5.23
CA GLU A 44 -9.49 -10.60 -4.61
C GLU A 44 -9.44 -9.89 -3.26
N PHE A 45 -8.43 -10.17 -2.45
CA PHE A 45 -8.23 -9.53 -1.16
C PHE A 45 -7.99 -8.01 -1.30
N LEU A 46 -7.14 -7.60 -2.24
CA LEU A 46 -6.85 -6.19 -2.51
C LEU A 46 -8.09 -5.46 -3.02
N VAL A 47 -8.86 -6.06 -3.93
CA VAL A 47 -10.12 -5.48 -4.41
C VAL A 47 -11.09 -5.31 -3.26
N HIS A 48 -11.25 -6.32 -2.40
CA HIS A 48 -12.14 -6.23 -1.25
C HIS A 48 -11.67 -5.15 -0.25
N GLY A 49 -10.39 -5.18 0.12
CA GLY A 49 -9.81 -4.23 1.08
C GLY A 49 -9.72 -2.79 0.58
N VAL A 50 -9.59 -2.57 -0.72
CA VAL A 50 -9.65 -1.24 -1.33
C VAL A 50 -11.07 -0.68 -1.32
N HIS A 51 -12.09 -1.52 -1.49
CA HIS A 51 -13.49 -1.10 -1.46
C HIS A 51 -14.12 -1.12 -0.05
N ASP A 52 -13.47 -1.74 0.91
CA ASP A 52 -13.93 -1.78 2.30
C ASP A 52 -13.85 -0.39 2.95
N GLU A 53 -14.87 -0.03 3.73
CA GLU A 53 -14.92 1.22 4.51
C GLU A 53 -14.25 1.09 5.89
N GLY A 54 -13.58 -0.03 6.15
CA GLY A 54 -12.93 -0.36 7.41
C GLY A 54 -11.58 0.35 7.66
N PRO A 55 -10.88 0.00 8.75
CA PRO A 55 -9.66 0.67 9.21
C PRO A 55 -8.41 0.43 8.34
N GLY A 56 -8.54 -0.27 7.21
CA GLY A 56 -7.48 -0.73 6.31
C GLY A 56 -7.04 -2.19 6.58
N PHE A 57 -6.04 -2.67 5.85
CA PHE A 57 -5.55 -4.04 5.94
C PHE A 57 -4.03 -4.13 6.16
N GLU A 58 -3.58 -5.29 6.66
CA GLU A 58 -2.17 -5.61 6.90
C GLU A 58 -1.78 -6.86 6.10
N ILE A 59 -0.65 -6.82 5.39
CA ILE A 59 -0.21 -7.96 4.58
C ILE A 59 1.09 -8.50 5.14
N ALA A 60 1.15 -9.81 5.36
CA ALA A 60 2.37 -10.47 5.77
C ALA A 60 3.15 -10.92 4.53
N VAL A 61 4.43 -10.58 4.49
CA VAL A 61 5.34 -10.91 3.39
C VAL A 61 6.61 -11.54 3.96
N ALA A 62 7.20 -12.46 3.20
CA ALA A 62 8.41 -13.14 3.65
C ALA A 62 9.67 -12.29 3.43
N ASN A 63 9.65 -11.37 2.46
CA ASN A 63 10.81 -10.59 2.04
C ASN A 63 10.40 -9.23 1.42
N ALA A 64 11.39 -8.38 1.16
CA ALA A 64 11.17 -7.04 0.61
C ALA A 64 10.67 -7.07 -0.85
N ASP A 65 11.07 -8.05 -1.66
CA ASP A 65 10.59 -8.18 -3.05
C ASP A 65 9.08 -8.49 -3.11
N GLU A 66 8.60 -9.38 -2.25
CA GLU A 66 7.16 -9.65 -2.07
C GLU A 66 6.41 -8.40 -1.60
N ALA A 67 7.01 -7.62 -0.69
CA ALA A 67 6.42 -6.36 -0.25
C ALA A 67 6.25 -5.36 -1.42
N VAL A 68 7.25 -5.25 -2.28
CA VAL A 68 7.20 -4.39 -3.47
C VAL A 68 6.14 -4.90 -4.45
N ALA A 69 6.04 -6.22 -4.66
CA ALA A 69 5.00 -6.80 -5.49
C ALA A 69 3.59 -6.50 -4.97
N VAL A 70 3.38 -6.62 -3.65
CA VAL A 70 2.12 -6.27 -2.99
C VAL A 70 1.81 -4.78 -3.13
N LEU A 71 2.81 -3.90 -3.00
CA LEU A 71 2.63 -2.46 -3.19
C LEU A 71 2.23 -2.13 -4.64
N CYS A 72 2.92 -2.69 -5.63
CA CYS A 72 2.57 -2.53 -7.04
C CYS A 72 1.17 -3.06 -7.33
N ALA A 73 0.80 -4.21 -6.76
CA ALA A 73 -0.53 -4.78 -6.87
C ALA A 73 -1.62 -3.91 -6.20
N THR A 74 -1.31 -3.28 -5.07
CA THR A 74 -2.21 -2.34 -4.39
C THR A 74 -2.43 -1.09 -5.24
N VAL A 75 -1.38 -0.56 -5.86
CA VAL A 75 -1.47 0.55 -6.82
C VAL A 75 -2.33 0.15 -8.03
N ALA A 76 -2.14 -1.06 -8.57
CA ALA A 76 -2.97 -1.59 -9.64
C ALA A 76 -4.45 -1.67 -9.21
N ALA A 77 -4.74 -2.20 -8.02
CA ALA A 77 -6.09 -2.28 -7.48
C ALA A 77 -6.75 -0.90 -7.33
N LEU A 78 -6.02 0.10 -6.83
CA LEU A 78 -6.51 1.48 -6.68
C LEU A 78 -6.71 2.20 -8.02
N THR A 79 -5.90 1.87 -9.03
CA THR A 79 -5.98 2.47 -10.36
C THR A 79 -6.90 1.71 -11.32
N GLY A 80 -7.44 0.57 -10.89
CA GLY A 80 -8.26 -0.32 -11.74
C GLY A 80 -7.46 -1.04 -12.83
N ASP A 81 -6.16 -1.22 -12.61
CA ASP A 81 -5.23 -1.90 -13.52
C ASP A 81 -5.13 -3.41 -13.23
N ASP A 82 -4.40 -4.15 -14.06
CA ASP A 82 -4.30 -5.61 -13.96
C ASP A 82 -3.43 -6.06 -12.77
N ILE A 83 -4.09 -6.45 -11.67
CA ILE A 83 -3.45 -6.86 -10.41
C ILE A 83 -2.60 -8.13 -10.58
N PRO A 84 -3.09 -9.22 -11.22
CA PRO A 84 -2.26 -10.39 -11.51
C PRO A 84 -0.99 -10.06 -12.30
N ALA A 85 -1.09 -9.18 -13.31
CA ALA A 85 0.07 -8.74 -14.07
C ALA A 85 1.07 -7.94 -13.21
N ALA A 86 0.57 -7.04 -12.35
CA ALA A 86 1.39 -6.27 -11.41
C ALA A 86 2.10 -7.15 -10.37
N LEU A 87 1.51 -8.30 -10.00
CA LEU A 87 2.15 -9.30 -9.13
C LEU A 87 3.22 -10.12 -9.87
N ALA A 88 2.95 -10.52 -11.11
CA ALA A 88 3.89 -11.30 -11.92
C ALA A 88 5.09 -10.47 -12.39
N ALA A 89 4.88 -9.18 -12.65
CA ALA A 89 5.89 -8.24 -13.12
C ALA A 89 5.75 -6.90 -12.37
N PRO A 90 6.27 -6.79 -11.14
CA PRO A 90 6.17 -5.57 -10.35
C PRO A 90 6.90 -4.41 -11.02
N ASP A 91 6.16 -3.33 -11.28
CA ASP A 91 6.69 -2.12 -11.90
C ASP A 91 7.22 -1.14 -10.84
N GLU A 92 8.48 -1.36 -10.45
CA GLU A 92 9.19 -0.49 -9.51
C GLU A 92 9.30 0.97 -10.01
N ALA A 93 9.36 1.19 -11.33
CA ALA A 93 9.45 2.54 -11.90
C ALA A 93 8.13 3.30 -11.73
N ARG A 94 7.00 2.61 -11.90
CA ARG A 94 5.67 3.18 -11.62
C ARG A 94 5.48 3.45 -10.14
N LEU A 95 5.98 2.56 -9.28
CA LEU A 95 5.96 2.78 -7.83
C LEU A 95 6.79 4.03 -7.45
N ALA A 96 8.01 4.15 -7.97
CA ALA A 96 8.89 5.31 -7.75
C ALA A 96 8.30 6.62 -8.32
N ALA A 97 7.49 6.53 -9.39
CA ALA A 97 6.84 7.68 -10.01
C ALA A 97 5.52 8.10 -9.32
N LEU A 98 5.12 7.46 -8.21
CA LEU A 98 3.91 7.82 -7.48
C LEU A 98 4.00 9.25 -6.93
N ASN A 99 2.98 10.05 -7.22
CA ASN A 99 2.81 11.35 -6.60
C ASN A 99 2.40 11.20 -5.11
N PRO A 100 2.57 12.25 -4.28
CA PRO A 100 2.25 12.18 -2.85
C PRO A 100 0.79 11.77 -2.56
N MET A 101 -0.15 12.19 -3.39
CA MET A 101 -1.57 11.87 -3.23
C MET A 101 -1.86 10.37 -3.46
N ALA A 102 -1.15 9.76 -4.41
CA ALA A 102 -1.25 8.32 -4.66
C ALA A 102 -0.56 7.51 -3.55
N GLN A 103 0.54 8.02 -2.99
CA GLN A 103 1.19 7.45 -1.82
C GLN A 103 0.25 7.47 -0.61
N ASP A 104 -0.42 8.59 -0.34
CA ASP A 104 -1.44 8.70 0.72
C ASP A 104 -2.57 7.69 0.52
N ALA A 105 -3.09 7.55 -0.70
CA ALA A 105 -4.17 6.61 -1.01
C ALA A 105 -3.75 5.14 -0.75
N VAL A 106 -2.53 4.76 -1.11
CA VAL A 106 -1.97 3.44 -0.77
C VAL A 106 -1.86 3.29 0.74
N ARG A 107 -1.36 4.31 1.45
CA ARG A 107 -1.15 4.30 2.91
C ARG A 107 -2.47 4.28 3.71
N GLU A 108 -3.54 4.83 3.16
CA GLU A 108 -4.87 4.75 3.75
C GLU A 108 -5.42 3.33 3.75
N ARG A 109 -5.12 2.53 2.71
CA ARG A 109 -5.60 1.15 2.57
C ARG A 109 -4.65 0.14 3.19
N LEU A 110 -3.37 0.21 2.82
CA LEU A 110 -2.32 -0.65 3.33
C LEU A 110 -1.69 -0.02 4.58
N ARG A 111 -2.11 -0.51 5.75
CA ARG A 111 -1.71 0.05 7.04
C ARG A 111 -0.39 -0.49 7.51
N HIS A 112 -0.14 -1.78 7.36
CA HIS A 112 1.15 -2.36 7.69
C HIS A 112 1.51 -3.50 6.73
N VAL A 113 2.80 -3.60 6.44
CA VAL A 113 3.42 -4.76 5.82
C VAL A 113 4.23 -5.46 6.90
N VAL A 114 3.77 -6.65 7.29
CA VAL A 114 4.42 -7.46 8.31
C VAL A 114 5.54 -8.24 7.63
N THR A 115 6.78 -7.98 8.00
CA THR A 115 7.97 -8.61 7.42
C THR A 115 8.98 -8.95 8.51
N PRO A 116 9.73 -10.06 8.40
CA PRO A 116 10.79 -10.38 9.35
C PRO A 116 11.90 -9.30 9.40
N ASP A 117 12.13 -8.60 8.29
CA ASP A 117 13.17 -7.57 8.14
C ASP A 117 12.57 -6.22 7.71
N PRO A 118 11.95 -5.45 8.62
CA PRO A 118 11.31 -4.18 8.27
C PRO A 118 12.31 -3.13 7.79
N GLN A 119 13.53 -3.13 8.36
CA GLN A 119 14.59 -2.21 7.96
C GLN A 119 14.99 -2.40 6.49
N ALA A 120 15.12 -3.65 6.04
CA ALA A 120 15.49 -3.97 4.66
C ALA A 120 14.41 -3.51 3.67
N LEU A 121 13.13 -3.59 4.06
CA LEU A 121 12.03 -3.06 3.27
C LEU A 121 12.07 -1.52 3.20
N THR A 122 12.23 -0.84 4.33
CA THR A 122 12.37 0.63 4.39
C THR A 122 13.54 1.11 3.52
N ASP A 123 14.71 0.47 3.62
CA ASP A 123 15.88 0.81 2.81
C ASP A 123 15.63 0.58 1.31
N ARG A 124 14.93 -0.51 0.95
CA ARG A 124 14.54 -0.79 -0.44
C ARG A 124 13.60 0.28 -0.99
N LEU A 125 12.60 0.69 -0.23
CA LEU A 125 11.65 1.74 -0.63
C LEU A 125 12.35 3.09 -0.78
N HIS A 126 13.28 3.43 0.12
CA HIS A 126 14.11 4.63 -0.04
C HIS A 126 15.04 4.55 -1.25
N ALA A 127 15.59 3.39 -1.57
CA ALA A 127 16.38 3.20 -2.79
C ALA A 127 15.56 3.42 -4.06
N LEU A 128 14.25 3.18 -4.02
CA LEU A 128 13.30 3.52 -5.08
C LEU A 128 12.92 5.02 -5.12
N GLY A 129 13.39 5.82 -4.16
CA GLY A 129 13.10 7.25 -4.07
C GLY A 129 11.79 7.58 -3.36
N LEU A 130 11.14 6.60 -2.74
CA LEU A 130 9.94 6.79 -1.93
C LEU A 130 10.32 7.41 -0.58
N ARG A 131 9.41 8.21 -0.03
CA ARG A 131 9.62 8.91 1.23
C ARG A 131 8.54 8.65 2.23
#